data_AF-A0A4R1GK25-F1
#
_entry.id   AF-A0A4R1GK25-F1
#
_cell.length_a   1.000
_cell.length_b   1.000
_cell.length_c   1.000
_cell.angle_alpha   90.00
_cell.angle_beta   90.00
_cell.angle_gamma   90.00
#
_symmetry.space_group_name_H-M   'P 1'
#
loop_
_entity.id
_entity.type
_entity.pdbx_description
1 polymer ?
#
loop_
_entity_poly.entity_id
_entity_poly.type
_entity_poly.pdbx_seq_one_letter_code
_entity_poly.pdbx_strand_id
1 'polypeptide(L)'
;MKEFPIQILELCRSLLKKRGNEGVYRTIIARSYYAALLYAALWIDENHKKVDWNRKRLHQFVPSHIGQYLPDEYRKTIPAFIHSLRKMREDADYQPAFDIEKEEAVKAFKKAEYIISVLQSLQKS
;
A
#
# COMPACT_ATOMS: atom_id res chain seq x y z
N MET A 1 5.81 9.87 -12.54
CA MET A 1 4.60 9.10 -12.16
C MET A 1 4.59 8.61 -10.72
N LYS A 2 5.72 8.33 -10.06
CA LYS A 2 5.75 7.89 -8.64
C LYS A 2 5.35 8.95 -7.61
N GLU A 3 5.27 10.21 -8.01
CA GLU A 3 4.84 11.31 -7.15
C GLU A 3 3.41 11.10 -6.64
N PHE A 4 2.51 10.55 -7.46
CA PHE A 4 1.11 10.40 -7.07
C PHE A 4 0.91 9.43 -5.89
N PRO A 5 1.49 8.21 -5.87
CA PRO A 5 1.45 7.37 -4.67
C PRO A 5 2.08 8.00 -3.42
N ILE A 6 3.11 8.82 -3.59
CA ILE A 6 3.76 9.55 -2.48
C ILE A 6 2.80 10.62 -1.92
N GLN A 7 2.17 11.40 -2.80
CA GLN A 7 1.17 12.41 -2.41
C GLN A 7 -0.03 11.77 -1.67
N ILE A 8 -0.47 10.57 -2.07
CA ILE A 8 -1.49 9.82 -1.34
C ILE A 8 -1.01 9.50 0.09
N LEU A 9 0.24 9.05 0.24
CA LEU A 9 0.80 8.72 1.55
C LEU A 9 0.95 9.97 2.44
N GLU A 10 1.37 11.10 1.87
CA GLU A 10 1.45 12.38 2.56
C GLU A 10 0.09 12.88 3.04
N LEU A 11 -0.96 12.73 2.21
CA LEU A 11 -2.33 12.99 2.61
C LEU A 11 -2.71 12.13 3.82
N CYS A 12 -2.46 10.82 3.79
CA CYS A 12 -2.72 9.94 4.94
C CYS A 12 -1.99 10.42 6.21
N ARG A 13 -0.71 10.82 6.08
CA ARG A 13 0.08 11.37 7.20
C ARG A 13 -0.57 12.64 7.76
N SER A 14 -1.10 13.51 6.92
CA SER A 14 -1.80 14.73 7.35
C SER A 14 -3.12 14.43 8.07
N LEU A 15 -3.87 13.42 7.61
CA LEU A 15 -5.13 13.01 8.20
C LEU A 15 -4.92 12.38 9.59
N LEU A 16 -3.87 11.58 9.77
CA LEU A 16 -3.53 10.97 11.07
C LEU A 16 -3.18 11.99 12.16
N LYS A 17 -2.69 13.18 11.80
CA LYS A 17 -2.35 14.26 12.74
C LYS A 17 -3.60 14.96 13.31
N LYS A 18 -4.73 14.87 12.62
CA LYS A 18 -5.99 15.50 13.03
C LYS A 18 -6.80 14.54 13.91
N ARG A 19 -7.74 15.07 14.70
CA ARG A 19 -8.76 14.24 15.34
C ARG A 19 -9.65 13.67 14.23
N GLY A 20 -9.53 12.37 13.98
CA GLY A 20 -10.30 11.66 12.95
C GLY A 20 -11.59 11.07 13.51
N ASN A 21 -12.49 10.71 12.61
CA ASN A 21 -13.58 9.78 12.87
C ASN A 21 -13.34 8.49 12.06
N GLU A 22 -14.20 7.50 12.27
CA GLU A 22 -14.13 6.22 11.58
C GLU A 22 -14.03 6.35 10.05
N GLY A 23 -14.78 7.27 9.44
CA GLY A 23 -14.71 7.55 8.01
C GLY A 23 -13.34 8.03 7.53
N VAL A 24 -12.66 8.83 8.34
CA VAL A 24 -11.26 9.23 8.10
C VAL A 24 -10.33 8.02 8.21
N TYR A 25 -10.52 7.16 9.20
CA TYR A 25 -9.68 5.97 9.40
C TYR A 25 -9.85 4.95 8.26
N ARG A 26 -11.08 4.65 7.85
CA ARG A 26 -11.38 3.84 6.65
C ARG A 26 -10.73 4.43 5.40
N THR A 27 -10.82 5.75 5.24
CA THR A 27 -10.16 6.46 4.12
C THR A 27 -8.64 6.25 4.16
N ILE A 28 -8.00 6.39 5.32
CA ILE A 28 -6.55 6.19 5.45
C ILE A 28 -6.17 4.76 5.07
N ILE A 29 -6.90 3.75 5.54
CA ILE A 29 -6.63 2.35 5.22
C ILE A 29 -6.71 2.12 3.70
N ALA A 30 -7.80 2.55 3.06
CA ALA A 30 -7.99 2.38 1.63
C ALA A 30 -6.88 3.08 0.82
N ARG A 31 -6.54 4.32 1.19
CA ARG A 31 -5.52 5.12 0.52
C ARG A 31 -4.11 4.57 0.74
N SER A 32 -3.81 4.05 1.93
CA SER A 32 -2.53 3.37 2.22
C SER A 32 -2.35 2.11 1.35
N TYR A 33 -3.41 1.32 1.16
CA TYR A 33 -3.36 0.19 0.24
C TYR A 33 -3.05 0.63 -1.20
N TYR A 34 -3.77 1.64 -1.71
CA TYR A 34 -3.57 2.13 -3.07
C TYR A 34 -2.20 2.77 -3.28
N ALA A 35 -1.69 3.53 -2.31
CA ALA A 35 -0.34 4.08 -2.37
C ALA A 35 0.70 2.95 -2.51
N ALA A 36 0.64 1.93 -1.65
CA ALA A 36 1.57 0.81 -1.70
C ALA A 36 1.46 0.02 -3.02
N LEU A 37 0.24 -0.32 -3.46
CA LEU A 37 -0.01 -1.09 -4.68
C LEU A 37 0.49 -0.35 -5.93
N LEU A 38 0.16 0.94 -6.06
CA LEU A 38 0.55 1.73 -7.23
C LEU A 38 2.06 1.97 -7.27
N TYR A 39 2.67 2.26 -6.12
CA TYR A 39 4.12 2.43 -6.06
C TYR A 39 4.85 1.14 -6.43
N ALA A 40 4.40 0.00 -5.88
CA ALA A 40 4.91 -1.32 -6.22
C ALA A 40 4.76 -1.65 -7.71
N ALA A 41 3.60 -1.33 -8.31
CA ALA A 41 3.37 -1.51 -9.73
C ALA A 41 4.32 -0.67 -10.60
N LEU A 42 4.47 0.63 -10.28
CA LEU A 42 5.40 1.51 -10.98
C LEU A 42 6.84 1.03 -10.86
N TRP A 43 7.23 0.57 -9.66
CA TRP A 43 8.56 0.04 -9.42
C TRP A 43 8.83 -1.20 -10.28
N ILE A 44 7.88 -2.15 -10.37
CA ILE A 44 8.02 -3.33 -11.25
C ILE A 44 8.09 -2.92 -12.72
N ASP A 45 7.21 -2.00 -13.16
CA ASP A 45 7.11 -1.54 -14.56
C ASP A 45 8.42 -0.90 -15.06
N GLU A 46 9.08 -0.16 -14.18
CA GLU A 46 10.31 0.56 -14.51
C GLU A 46 11.57 -0.31 -14.40
N ASN A 47 11.61 -1.30 -13.51
CA ASN A 47 12.85 -2.02 -13.17
C ASN A 47 12.92 -3.46 -13.69
N HIS A 48 11.78 -4.10 -14.01
CA HIS A 48 11.76 -5.54 -14.28
C HIS A 48 10.89 -5.95 -15.46
N LYS A 49 9.61 -5.59 -15.46
CA LYS A 49 8.64 -6.06 -16.45
C LYS A 49 7.49 -5.09 -16.58
N LYS A 50 7.04 -4.86 -17.82
CA LYS A 50 5.81 -4.10 -18.07
C LYS A 50 4.59 -4.68 -17.37
N VAL A 51 3.92 -3.82 -16.61
CA VAL A 51 2.75 -4.14 -15.80
C VAL A 51 1.48 -3.88 -16.61
N ASP A 52 0.53 -4.82 -16.55
CA ASP A 52 -0.82 -4.60 -17.05
C ASP A 52 -1.60 -3.73 -16.03
N TRP A 53 -1.88 -2.49 -16.43
CA TRP A 53 -2.56 -1.49 -15.61
C TRP A 53 -4.08 -1.72 -15.48
N ASN A 54 -4.61 -2.82 -16.01
CA ASN A 54 -5.98 -3.22 -15.74
C ASN A 54 -6.21 -3.41 -14.22
N ARG A 55 -7.14 -2.63 -13.66
CA ARG A 55 -7.42 -2.57 -12.22
C ARG A 55 -7.56 -3.95 -11.57
N LYS A 56 -8.37 -4.85 -12.13
CA LYS A 56 -8.63 -6.18 -11.54
C LYS A 56 -7.36 -7.03 -11.51
N ARG A 57 -6.58 -6.97 -12.59
CA ARG A 57 -5.33 -7.72 -12.71
C ARG A 57 -4.25 -7.16 -11.81
N LEU A 58 -4.19 -5.85 -11.61
CA LEU A 58 -3.17 -5.21 -10.76
C LEU A 58 -3.21 -5.71 -9.31
N HIS A 59 -4.43 -5.81 -8.74
CA HIS A 59 -4.67 -6.27 -7.37
C HIS A 59 -4.23 -7.72 -7.11
N GLN A 60 -4.09 -8.52 -8.18
CA GLN A 60 -3.60 -9.90 -8.13
C GLN A 60 -2.12 -9.97 -8.50
N PHE A 61 -1.74 -9.30 -9.59
CA PHE A 61 -0.41 -9.36 -10.16
C PHE A 61 0.67 -8.90 -9.19
N VAL A 62 0.55 -7.68 -8.65
CA VAL A 62 1.60 -7.07 -7.83
C VAL A 62 1.96 -7.93 -6.61
N PRO A 63 1.03 -8.32 -5.73
CA PRO A 63 1.39 -9.12 -4.55
C PRO A 63 1.93 -10.51 -4.92
N SER A 64 1.49 -11.11 -6.03
CA SER A 64 1.99 -12.42 -6.47
C SER A 64 3.39 -12.40 -7.07
N HIS A 65 3.84 -11.27 -7.63
CA HIS A 65 5.09 -11.22 -8.39
C HIS A 65 6.18 -10.37 -7.74
N ILE A 66 5.83 -9.36 -6.94
CA ILE A 66 6.83 -8.42 -6.41
C ILE A 66 7.97 -9.10 -5.65
N GLY A 67 7.68 -10.16 -4.89
CA GLY A 67 8.68 -10.90 -4.13
C GLY A 67 9.80 -11.51 -4.99
N GLN A 68 9.54 -11.83 -6.26
CA GLN A 68 10.53 -12.40 -7.18
C GLN A 68 11.65 -11.42 -7.54
N TYR A 69 11.36 -10.13 -7.42
CA TYR A 69 12.27 -9.05 -7.80
C TYR A 69 12.98 -8.41 -6.60
N LEU A 70 12.67 -8.87 -5.39
CA LEU A 70 13.21 -8.30 -4.16
C LEU A 70 14.37 -9.15 -3.60
N PRO A 71 15.32 -8.52 -2.88
CA PRO A 71 16.28 -9.22 -2.04
C PRO A 71 15.61 -10.19 -1.05
N ASP A 72 16.37 -11.20 -0.62
CA ASP A 72 15.87 -12.29 0.24
C ASP A 72 15.20 -11.78 1.52
N GLU A 73 15.73 -10.71 2.14
CA GLU A 73 15.15 -10.16 3.37
C GLU A 73 13.75 -9.52 3.18
N TYR A 74 13.42 -9.10 1.96
CA TYR A 74 12.14 -8.45 1.63
C TYR A 74 11.19 -9.34 0.83
N ARG A 75 11.70 -10.41 0.22
CA ARG A 75 10.98 -11.33 -0.68
C ARG A 75 9.63 -11.78 -0.14
N LYS A 76 9.52 -12.07 1.16
CA LYS A 76 8.26 -12.51 1.80
C LYS A 76 7.51 -11.36 2.48
N THR A 77 8.25 -10.42 3.07
CA THR A 77 7.71 -9.33 3.89
C THR A 77 6.85 -8.37 3.09
N ILE A 78 7.33 -7.93 1.93
CA ILE A 78 6.62 -6.93 1.11
C ILE A 78 5.32 -7.49 0.53
N PRO A 79 5.29 -8.68 -0.13
CA PRO A 79 4.04 -9.32 -0.53
C PRO A 79 3.04 -9.49 0.62
N ALA A 80 3.51 -9.96 1.78
CA ALA A 80 2.66 -10.17 2.95
C ALA A 80 2.03 -8.86 3.44
N PHE A 81 2.78 -7.76 3.43
CA PHE A 81 2.23 -6.44 3.79
C PHE A 81 1.20 -5.94 2.77
N ILE A 82 1.43 -6.14 1.47
CA ILE A 82 0.44 -5.78 0.43
C ILE A 82 -0.84 -6.60 0.59
N HIS A 83 -0.73 -7.91 0.82
CA HIS A 83 -1.88 -8.77 1.10
C HIS A 83 -2.63 -8.32 2.36
N SER A 84 -1.90 -8.01 3.43
CA SER A 84 -2.49 -7.54 4.67
C SER A 84 -3.22 -6.20 4.47
N LEU A 85 -2.62 -5.25 3.73
CA LEU A 85 -3.26 -3.98 3.40
C LEU A 85 -4.51 -4.17 2.55
N ARG A 86 -4.49 -5.11 1.60
CA ARG A 86 -5.66 -5.44 0.79
C ARG A 86 -6.81 -5.92 1.67
N LYS A 87 -6.54 -6.86 2.59
CA LYS A 87 -7.54 -7.36 3.54
C LYS A 87 -8.11 -6.23 4.40
N MET A 88 -7.25 -5.42 5.01
CA MET A 88 -7.69 -4.28 5.83
C MET A 88 -8.58 -3.31 5.03
N ARG A 89 -8.27 -3.07 3.76
CA ARG A 89 -9.08 -2.24 2.87
C ARG A 89 -10.41 -2.90 2.52
N GLU A 90 -10.44 -4.20 2.24
CA GLU A 90 -11.68 -4.94 1.99
C GLU A 90 -12.61 -4.90 3.23
N ASP A 91 -12.05 -5.07 4.42
CA ASP A 91 -12.79 -4.92 5.69
C ASP A 91 -13.30 -3.48 5.86
N ALA A 92 -12.46 -2.47 5.61
CA ALA A 92 -12.82 -1.05 5.71
C ALA A 92 -13.86 -0.60 4.67
N ASP A 93 -13.89 -1.19 3.47
CA ASP A 93 -14.81 -0.79 2.40
C ASP A 93 -16.17 -1.54 2.48
N TYR A 94 -16.17 -2.79 2.93
CA TYR A 94 -17.30 -3.71 2.74
C TYR A 94 -17.88 -4.31 4.02
N GLN A 95 -17.25 -4.10 5.18
CA GLN A 95 -17.76 -4.58 6.46
C GLN A 95 -18.19 -3.39 7.33
N PRO A 96 -19.45 -2.93 7.21
CA PRO A 96 -19.97 -1.84 8.03
C PRO A 96 -20.22 -2.24 9.49
N ALA A 97 -20.19 -3.54 9.80
CA ALA A 97 -20.42 -4.06 11.15
C ALA A 97 -19.19 -4.02 12.07
N PHE A 98 -18.00 -3.75 11.53
CA PHE A 98 -16.77 -3.62 12.33
C PHE A 98 -16.37 -2.16 12.41
N ASP A 99 -16.30 -1.63 13.61
CA ASP A 99 -15.74 -0.31 13.85
C ASP A 99 -14.25 -0.31 13.50
N ILE A 100 -13.81 0.73 12.80
CA ILE A 100 -12.40 0.94 12.47
C ILE A 100 -11.83 2.00 13.41
N GLU A 101 -10.80 1.62 14.16
CA GLU A 101 -10.10 2.47 15.11
C GLU A 101 -8.88 3.15 14.48
N LYS A 102 -8.36 4.17 15.19
CA LYS A 102 -7.20 4.94 14.73
C LYS A 102 -5.96 4.05 14.58
N GLU A 103 -5.82 3.08 15.47
CA GLU A 103 -4.71 2.13 15.56
C GLU A 103 -4.59 1.30 14.28
N GLU A 104 -5.72 0.90 13.70
CA GLU A 104 -5.77 0.17 12.43
C GLU A 104 -5.35 1.05 11.26
N ALA A 105 -5.83 2.31 11.22
CA ALA A 105 -5.38 3.28 10.23
C ALA A 105 -3.88 3.57 10.34
N VAL A 106 -3.33 3.72 11.55
CA VAL A 106 -1.89 3.88 11.77
C VAL A 106 -1.12 2.66 11.29
N LYS A 107 -1.60 1.45 11.59
CA LYS A 107 -0.99 0.19 11.13
C LYS A 107 -0.98 0.07 9.61
N ALA A 108 -2.06 0.44 8.93
CA ALA A 108 -2.11 0.47 7.48
C ALA A 108 -1.12 1.50 6.90
N PHE A 109 -1.12 2.71 7.44
CA PHE A 109 -0.18 3.77 7.05
C PHE A 109 1.28 3.32 7.18
N LYS A 110 1.65 2.73 8.32
CA LYS A 110 3.03 2.29 8.57
C LYS A 110 3.49 1.17 7.65
N LYS A 111 2.61 0.23 7.29
CA LYS A 111 2.93 -0.79 6.29
C LYS A 111 3.17 -0.19 4.90
N ALA A 112 2.32 0.75 4.48
CA ALA A 112 2.47 1.41 3.19
C ALA A 112 3.76 2.26 3.14
N GLU A 113 4.04 3.01 4.20
CA GLU A 113 5.28 3.79 4.37
C GLU A 113 6.52 2.88 4.29
N TYR A 114 6.51 1.75 5.01
CA TYR A 114 7.59 0.78 4.97
C TYR A 114 7.83 0.24 3.54
N ILE A 115 6.77 -0.22 2.86
CA ILE A 115 6.89 -0.75 1.49
C ILE A 115 7.53 0.29 0.56
N ILE A 116 7.00 1.52 0.57
CA ILE A 116 7.50 2.59 -0.30
C ILE A 116 8.96 2.92 0.03
N SER A 117 9.33 2.98 1.31
CA SER A 117 10.71 3.27 1.73
C SER A 117 11.72 2.21 1.25
N VAL A 118 11.35 0.93 1.32
CA VAL A 118 12.19 -0.18 0.82
C VAL A 118 12.33 -0.10 -0.70
N LEU A 119 11.23 0.12 -1.43
CA LEU A 119 11.29 0.20 -2.89
C LEU A 119 12.05 1.44 -3.37
N GLN A 120 12.04 2.53 -2.61
CA GLN A 120 12.87 3.72 -2.86
C GLN A 120 14.36 3.45 -2.65
N SER A 121 14.74 2.72 -1.60
CA SER A 121 16.16 2.42 -1.36
C SER A 121 16.73 1.50 -2.44
N LEU A 122 15.95 0.52 -2.90
CA LEU A 122 16.35 -0.40 -3.97
C LEU A 122 16.47 0.26 -5.36
N GLN A 123 15.99 1.48 -5.55
CA GLN A 123 16.14 2.23 -6.81
C GLN A 123 17.40 3.09 -6.88
N LYS A 124 18.04 3.32 -5.74
CA LYS A 124 19.26 4.13 -5.66
C LYS A 124 20.53 3.28 -5.76
N SER A 125 20.37 1.96 -5.81
CA SER A 125 21.41 0.95 -5.95
C SER A 125 21.51 0.49 -7.39
#